data_AF-A0A8D8RL53-F1
#
_entry.id   AF-A0A8D8RL53-F1
#
_cell.length_a   1.000
_cell.length_b   1.000
_cell.length_c   1.000
_cell.angle_alpha   90.00
_cell.angle_beta   90.00
_cell.angle_gamma   90.00
#
_symmetry.space_group_name_H-M   'P 1'
#
loop_
_entity.id
_entity.type
_entity.pdbx_description
1 polymer ?
#
loop_
_entity_poly.entity_id
_entity_poly.type
_entity_poly.pdbx_seq_one_letter_code
_entity_poly.pdbx_strand_id
1 'polypeptide(L)'
;MKLSTKIIQNLDSRLDLWNEGKPESSETMRFTLSSKNPVLQNIKDFLIEEASTEEEELLGKTEDNSEENEQVAPEVLKVLDRLILYLRIVHSVDYYNHCEYPNEDEMPNRCGIIHTRGTGPTTKVTPQEINNYCTTFQNKMSSLVSSPQEPNVEELAQLGAKTTDAEVEKFVAANTQEISADKWLCPLSGKKFKGPDFIRKHIFNKHAEKVDEVKKEVDYFNNYLKDPKRPQLPEHPGNKVAKKEPVVAEGLPPPAFVPPHFQYGAYPAYQPYPRGAFGGFTRGGRGYGRGGRGGAAEYRPVIHYRDLDAPREPEEFI
;
A
#
# COMPACT_ATOMS: atom_id res chain seq x y z
N MET A 1 -5.60 8.03 -22.62
CA MET A 1 -4.56 7.41 -23.47
C MET A 1 -3.14 7.68 -22.96
N LYS A 2 -2.70 8.94 -22.85
CA LYS A 2 -1.35 9.28 -22.33
C LYS A 2 -0.99 8.58 -21.01
N LEU A 3 -1.92 8.60 -20.05
CA LEU A 3 -1.74 7.97 -18.74
C LEU A 3 -1.63 6.43 -18.84
N SER A 4 -2.54 5.77 -19.57
CA SER A 4 -2.50 4.32 -19.76
C SER A 4 -1.19 3.86 -20.41
N THR A 5 -0.69 4.60 -21.42
CA THR A 5 0.61 4.34 -22.04
C THR A 5 1.76 4.42 -21.03
N LYS A 6 1.76 5.45 -20.17
CA LYS A 6 2.79 5.61 -19.13
C LYS A 6 2.76 4.47 -18.11
N ILE A 7 1.57 4.03 -17.71
CA ILE A 7 1.41 2.91 -16.78
C ILE A 7 1.93 1.62 -17.42
N ILE A 8 1.53 1.32 -18.67
CA ILE A 8 1.99 0.13 -19.39
C ILE A 8 3.52 0.11 -19.47
N GLN A 9 4.15 1.22 -19.85
CA GLN A 9 5.61 1.31 -19.93
C GLN A 9 6.29 1.06 -18.58
N ASN A 10 5.74 1.62 -17.49
CA ASN A 10 6.29 1.38 -16.16
C ASN A 10 6.14 -0.10 -15.76
N LEU A 11 4.94 -0.67 -15.89
CA LEU A 11 4.65 -2.04 -15.48
C LEU A 11 5.38 -3.08 -16.32
N ASP A 12 5.47 -2.89 -17.64
CA ASP A 12 6.26 -3.73 -18.54
C ASP A 12 7.74 -3.69 -18.12
N SER A 13 8.28 -2.52 -17.81
CA SER A 13 9.67 -2.39 -17.35
C SER A 13 9.89 -3.02 -15.96
N ARG A 14 8.91 -2.91 -15.05
CA ARG A 14 8.96 -3.46 -13.70
C ARG A 14 8.95 -4.99 -13.70
N LEU A 15 8.19 -5.58 -14.62
CA LEU A 15 8.09 -7.04 -14.78
C LEU A 15 9.06 -7.60 -15.83
N ASP A 16 9.97 -6.77 -16.35
CA ASP A 16 10.95 -7.12 -17.38
C ASP A 16 10.32 -7.77 -18.63
N LEU A 17 9.10 -7.35 -18.97
CA LEU A 17 8.40 -7.84 -20.16
C LEU A 17 9.02 -7.23 -21.41
N TRP A 18 9.05 -8.02 -22.50
CA TRP A 18 9.54 -7.61 -23.82
C TRP A 18 11.05 -7.34 -23.92
N ASN A 19 11.84 -7.64 -22.88
CA ASN A 19 13.30 -7.64 -22.95
C ASN A 19 13.80 -8.99 -23.49
N GLU A 20 14.08 -9.02 -24.80
CA GLU A 20 14.61 -10.20 -25.51
C GLU A 20 16.07 -10.49 -25.13
N GLY A 21 16.34 -10.97 -23.92
CA GLY A 21 17.52 -11.78 -23.54
C GLY A 21 18.92 -11.33 -23.99
N LYS A 22 19.12 -10.08 -24.41
CA LYS A 22 20.44 -9.55 -24.79
C LYS A 22 21.08 -8.94 -23.54
N PRO A 23 22.32 -9.32 -23.21
CA PRO A 23 23.00 -8.81 -22.03
C PRO A 23 23.15 -7.29 -22.16
N GLU A 24 22.99 -6.64 -21.01
CA GLU A 24 23.01 -5.21 -20.77
C GLU A 24 24.05 -4.45 -21.62
N SER A 25 23.58 -3.73 -22.63
CA SER A 25 24.40 -2.72 -23.31
C SER A 25 23.54 -1.55 -23.76
N SER A 26 22.85 -0.90 -22.84
CA SER A 26 22.42 0.51 -23.00
C SER A 26 21.70 0.97 -21.73
N GLU A 27 22.48 1.37 -20.74
CA GLU A 27 22.02 2.10 -19.57
C GLU A 27 21.70 3.57 -19.93
N THR A 28 20.91 3.79 -20.99
CA THR A 28 20.64 5.14 -21.46
C THR A 28 19.23 5.24 -22.03
N MET A 29 18.45 6.10 -21.38
CA MET A 29 17.12 6.61 -21.79
C MET A 29 15.89 5.81 -21.34
N ARG A 30 15.64 5.80 -20.02
CA ARG A 30 14.34 5.52 -19.36
C ARG A 30 13.19 6.48 -19.76
N PHE A 31 13.32 7.21 -20.88
CA PHE A 31 12.32 8.17 -21.37
C PHE A 31 12.10 8.09 -22.89
N THR A 32 12.71 7.11 -23.58
CA THR A 32 12.44 6.90 -25.00
C THR A 32 11.15 6.10 -25.16
N LEU A 33 10.14 6.74 -25.76
CA LEU A 33 8.83 6.14 -26.11
C LEU A 33 8.90 4.92 -27.06
N SER A 34 10.08 4.35 -27.33
CA SER A 34 10.25 3.17 -28.18
C SER A 34 10.13 1.90 -27.33
N SER A 35 8.91 1.55 -26.92
CA SER A 35 8.66 0.23 -26.33
C SER A 35 8.57 -0.82 -27.45
N LYS A 36 9.02 -2.05 -27.19
CA LYS A 36 8.82 -3.18 -28.11
C LYS A 36 7.41 -3.76 -28.07
N ASN A 37 6.58 -3.35 -27.10
CA ASN A 37 5.23 -3.83 -26.94
C ASN A 37 4.38 -3.44 -28.18
N PRO A 38 3.80 -4.41 -28.91
CA PRO A 38 3.00 -4.14 -30.11
C PRO A 38 1.75 -3.28 -29.81
N VAL A 39 1.23 -3.34 -28.58
CA VAL A 39 0.09 -2.51 -28.16
C VAL A 39 0.47 -1.03 -28.13
N LEU A 40 1.75 -0.71 -27.96
CA LEU A 40 2.25 0.67 -27.90
C LEU A 40 2.76 1.23 -29.24
N GLN A 41 2.71 0.45 -30.33
CA GLN A 41 3.12 0.90 -31.65
C GLN A 41 2.21 2.02 -32.16
N ASN A 42 2.82 3.05 -32.75
CA ASN A 42 2.15 4.21 -33.37
C ASN A 42 1.20 4.99 -32.43
N ILE A 43 1.34 4.83 -31.10
CA ILE A 43 0.51 5.59 -30.15
C ILE A 43 0.79 7.10 -30.22
N LYS A 44 2.01 7.51 -30.57
CA LYS A 44 2.38 8.92 -30.64
C LYS A 44 1.47 9.68 -31.62
N ASP A 45 1.10 9.04 -32.71
CA ASP A 45 0.26 9.62 -33.77
C ASP A 45 -1.15 9.94 -33.23
N PHE A 46 -1.65 9.17 -32.25
CA PHE A 46 -2.92 9.43 -31.57
C PHE A 46 -2.81 10.38 -30.37
N LEU A 47 -1.59 10.71 -29.93
CA LEU A 47 -1.34 11.61 -28.80
C LEU A 47 -1.00 13.03 -29.22
N ILE A 48 -0.60 13.21 -30.47
CA ILE A 48 -0.36 14.51 -31.07
C ILE A 48 -1.68 14.94 -31.67
N GLU A 49 -2.29 16.00 -31.13
CA GLU A 49 -3.32 16.73 -31.87
C GLU A 49 -2.61 17.34 -33.08
N GLU A 50 -2.76 16.72 -34.26
CA GLU A 50 -2.53 17.41 -35.54
C GLU A 50 -3.58 18.51 -35.64
N ALA A 51 -3.34 19.61 -34.93
CA ALA A 51 -4.22 20.74 -34.93
C ALA A 51 -4.15 21.36 -36.33
N SER A 52 -5.30 21.46 -36.99
CA SER A 52 -5.49 22.15 -38.28
C SER A 52 -5.41 23.68 -38.10
N THR A 53 -4.53 24.14 -37.20
CA THR A 53 -4.41 25.52 -36.72
C THR A 53 -4.07 26.48 -37.86
N GLU A 54 -3.33 26.01 -38.88
CA GLU A 54 -3.00 26.80 -40.06
C GLU A 54 -4.24 27.06 -40.94
N GLU A 55 -5.17 26.11 -41.04
CA GLU A 55 -6.36 26.24 -41.90
C GLU A 55 -7.44 27.10 -41.23
N GLU A 56 -7.59 27.01 -39.90
CA GLU A 56 -8.57 27.81 -39.16
C GLU A 56 -8.16 29.29 -39.01
N GLU A 57 -6.87 29.57 -38.84
CA GLU A 57 -6.34 30.93 -38.83
C GLU A 57 -6.51 31.60 -40.21
N LEU A 58 -6.39 30.84 -41.30
CA LEU A 58 -6.62 31.32 -42.67
C LEU A 58 -8.11 31.59 -42.97
N LEU A 59 -9.03 30.88 -42.30
CA LEU A 59 -10.47 30.98 -42.49
C LEU A 59 -11.15 32.03 -41.60
N GLY A 60 -10.44 32.61 -40.63
CA GLY A 60 -10.95 33.70 -39.78
C GLY A 60 -12.20 33.33 -38.97
N LYS A 61 -12.37 32.05 -38.62
CA LYS A 61 -13.44 31.61 -37.71
C LYS A 61 -13.06 32.03 -36.29
N THR A 62 -13.65 33.13 -35.81
CA THR A 62 -13.65 33.47 -34.39
C THR A 62 -14.45 32.43 -33.60
N GLU A 63 -13.94 32.06 -32.44
CA GLU A 63 -14.31 30.96 -31.52
C GLU A 63 -15.80 30.81 -31.14
N ASP A 64 -16.70 31.68 -31.61
CA ASP A 64 -18.10 31.74 -31.18
C ASP A 64 -19.08 30.90 -32.03
N ASN A 65 -18.61 30.17 -33.06
CA ASN A 65 -19.53 29.47 -33.97
C ASN A 65 -19.14 28.04 -34.34
N SER A 66 -18.28 27.40 -33.56
CA SER A 66 -18.19 25.95 -33.55
C SER A 66 -19.22 25.41 -32.55
N GLU A 67 -20.46 25.23 -33.01
CA GLU A 67 -21.22 24.03 -32.63
C GLU A 67 -20.49 22.80 -33.21
N GLU A 68 -19.22 22.62 -32.81
CA GLU A 68 -18.52 21.37 -32.96
C GLU A 68 -19.30 20.40 -32.11
N ASN A 69 -20.10 19.59 -32.81
CA ASN A 69 -20.44 18.26 -32.37
C ASN A 69 -19.18 17.68 -31.70
N GLU A 70 -19.14 17.67 -30.35
CA GLU A 70 -18.20 16.92 -29.52
C GLU A 70 -18.42 15.43 -29.82
N GLN A 71 -18.12 15.02 -31.05
CA GLN A 71 -18.29 13.68 -31.54
C GLN A 71 -17.07 12.91 -31.07
N VAL A 72 -17.35 11.97 -30.17
CA VAL A 72 -16.42 10.97 -29.70
C VAL A 72 -15.71 10.34 -30.89
N ALA A 73 -14.41 10.62 -31.07
CA ALA A 73 -13.60 10.02 -32.12
C ALA A 73 -13.51 8.49 -31.90
N PRO A 74 -14.21 7.66 -32.71
CA PRO A 74 -14.34 6.22 -32.44
C PRO A 74 -13.00 5.48 -32.58
N GLU A 75 -12.07 6.02 -33.36
CA GLU A 75 -10.74 5.44 -33.56
C GLU A 75 -9.86 5.56 -32.31
N VAL A 76 -9.87 6.74 -31.68
CA VAL A 76 -9.16 7.00 -30.41
C VAL A 76 -9.67 6.05 -29.32
N LEU A 77 -10.98 5.78 -29.30
CA LEU A 77 -11.57 4.83 -28.36
C LEU A 77 -11.09 3.40 -28.58
N LYS A 78 -11.03 2.92 -29.84
CA LYS A 78 -10.53 1.57 -30.14
C LYS A 78 -9.09 1.37 -29.67
N VAL A 79 -8.24 2.39 -29.84
CA VAL A 79 -6.86 2.37 -29.36
C VAL A 79 -6.82 2.36 -27.83
N LEU A 80 -7.62 3.22 -27.18
CA LEU A 80 -7.70 3.27 -25.73
C LEU A 80 -8.19 1.94 -25.12
N ASP A 81 -9.23 1.34 -25.68
CA ASP A 81 -9.80 0.09 -25.19
C ASP A 81 -8.76 -1.05 -25.31
N ARG A 82 -7.94 -1.07 -26.36
CA ARG A 82 -6.81 -2.01 -26.48
C ARG A 82 -5.80 -1.85 -25.34
N LEU A 83 -5.47 -0.61 -24.98
CA LEU A 83 -4.55 -0.33 -23.86
C LEU A 83 -5.13 -0.78 -22.51
N ILE A 84 -6.42 -0.49 -22.29
CA ILE A 84 -7.11 -0.84 -21.05
C ILE A 84 -7.25 -2.37 -20.92
N LEU A 85 -7.58 -3.06 -22.02
CA LEU A 85 -7.65 -4.52 -22.04
C LEU A 85 -6.27 -5.14 -21.79
N TYR A 86 -5.20 -4.59 -22.36
CA TYR A 86 -3.84 -5.04 -22.07
C TYR A 86 -3.51 -4.90 -20.58
N LEU A 87 -3.78 -3.72 -19.99
CA LEU A 87 -3.60 -3.48 -18.55
C LEU A 87 -4.40 -4.47 -17.69
N ARG A 88 -5.64 -4.75 -18.08
CA ARG A 88 -6.53 -5.62 -17.31
C ARG A 88 -6.14 -7.09 -17.38
N ILE A 89 -5.77 -7.58 -18.56
CA ILE A 89 -5.51 -9.00 -18.82
C ILE A 89 -4.08 -9.39 -18.43
N VAL A 90 -3.10 -8.53 -18.70
CA VAL A 90 -1.68 -8.83 -18.47
C VAL A 90 -1.22 -8.41 -17.08
N HIS A 91 -1.62 -7.21 -16.64
CA HIS A 91 -1.14 -6.62 -15.40
C HIS A 91 -2.18 -6.64 -14.27
N SER A 92 -3.36 -7.23 -14.49
CA SER A 92 -4.46 -7.25 -13.51
C SER A 92 -4.85 -5.87 -12.98
N VAL A 93 -4.71 -4.81 -13.80
CA VAL A 93 -5.04 -3.44 -13.44
C VAL A 93 -6.43 -3.07 -13.98
N ASP A 94 -7.32 -2.66 -13.09
CA ASP A 94 -8.61 -2.07 -13.45
C ASP A 94 -8.47 -0.55 -13.61
N TYR A 95 -8.38 -0.11 -14.86
CA TYR A 95 -8.07 1.27 -15.20
C TYR A 95 -9.12 2.28 -14.70
N TYR A 96 -10.42 1.95 -14.80
CA TYR A 96 -11.47 2.88 -14.40
C TYR A 96 -11.75 2.86 -12.89
N ASN A 97 -11.40 1.79 -12.18
CA ASN A 97 -11.48 1.72 -10.72
C ASN A 97 -10.20 2.20 -10.01
N HIS A 98 -9.09 2.32 -10.75
CA HIS A 98 -7.78 2.74 -10.26
C HIS A 98 -7.16 1.78 -9.23
N CYS A 99 -7.38 0.48 -9.41
CA CYS A 99 -6.83 -0.54 -8.53
C CYS A 99 -6.13 -1.65 -9.32
N GLU A 100 -5.20 -2.31 -8.65
CA GLU A 100 -4.53 -3.52 -9.11
C GLU A 100 -5.12 -4.72 -8.34
N TYR A 101 -5.19 -5.88 -8.99
CA TYR A 101 -5.53 -7.15 -8.37
C TYR A 101 -4.28 -8.06 -8.38
N PRO A 102 -3.34 -7.91 -7.42
CA PRO A 102 -2.01 -8.51 -7.53
C PRO A 102 -2.02 -10.05 -7.56
N ASN A 103 -2.92 -10.68 -6.81
CA ASN A 103 -2.98 -12.14 -6.65
C ASN A 103 -4.09 -12.78 -7.51
N GLU A 104 -4.54 -12.10 -8.55
CA GLU A 104 -5.70 -12.55 -9.32
C GLU A 104 -5.48 -13.91 -10.03
N ASP A 105 -4.25 -14.26 -10.41
CA ASP A 105 -3.95 -15.57 -11.03
C ASP A 105 -4.10 -16.74 -10.04
N GLU A 106 -3.96 -16.49 -8.74
CA GLU A 106 -4.17 -17.51 -7.69
C GLU A 106 -5.64 -17.58 -7.24
N MET A 107 -6.46 -16.58 -7.57
CA MET A 107 -7.87 -16.55 -7.20
C MET A 107 -8.70 -17.51 -8.07
N PRO A 108 -9.82 -18.07 -7.53
CA PRO A 108 -10.67 -18.98 -8.29
C PRO A 108 -11.19 -18.40 -9.62
N ASN A 109 -11.47 -17.10 -9.63
CA ASN A 109 -11.93 -16.36 -10.81
C ASN A 109 -10.79 -15.52 -11.36
N ARG A 110 -10.09 -16.06 -12.37
CA ARG A 110 -9.07 -15.32 -13.10
C ARG A 110 -9.72 -14.29 -14.02
N CYS A 111 -9.25 -13.04 -13.96
CA CYS A 111 -9.82 -11.88 -14.66
C CYS A 111 -11.30 -11.65 -14.33
N GLY A 112 -11.60 -11.40 -13.05
CA GLY A 112 -12.95 -11.18 -12.52
C GLY A 112 -13.58 -9.84 -12.95
N ILE A 113 -13.58 -8.86 -12.04
CA ILE A 113 -14.31 -7.60 -12.24
C ILE A 113 -13.53 -6.67 -13.20
N ILE A 114 -14.25 -5.97 -14.07
CA ILE A 114 -13.75 -4.88 -14.91
C ILE A 114 -14.74 -3.72 -14.87
N HIS A 115 -14.25 -2.50 -14.62
CA HIS A 115 -15.07 -1.29 -14.70
C HIS A 115 -15.04 -0.71 -16.12
N THR A 116 -16.18 -0.17 -16.56
CA THR A 116 -16.34 0.40 -17.90
C THR A 116 -16.83 1.85 -17.81
N ARG A 117 -16.80 2.56 -18.94
CA ARG A 117 -17.40 3.89 -19.04
C ARG A 117 -18.92 3.81 -18.85
N GLY A 118 -19.47 4.79 -18.15
CA GLY A 118 -20.92 4.94 -17.97
C GLY A 118 -21.61 5.50 -19.21
N THR A 119 -22.92 5.67 -19.11
CA THR A 119 -23.69 6.40 -20.12
C THR A 119 -23.26 7.86 -20.18
N GLY A 120 -23.37 8.47 -21.37
CA GLY A 120 -23.01 9.88 -21.55
C GLY A 120 -23.75 10.81 -20.59
N PRO A 121 -23.14 11.94 -20.23
CA PRO A 121 -23.75 12.92 -19.34
C PRO A 121 -25.01 13.53 -19.98
N THR A 122 -26.04 13.78 -19.17
CA THR A 122 -27.29 14.40 -19.62
C THR A 122 -27.20 15.92 -19.75
N THR A 123 -26.21 16.52 -19.09
CA THR A 123 -25.91 17.96 -19.10
C THR A 123 -24.60 18.20 -19.84
N LYS A 124 -24.45 19.40 -20.42
CA LYS A 124 -23.17 19.83 -20.98
C LYS A 124 -22.10 19.81 -19.89
N VAL A 125 -20.95 19.20 -20.19
CA VAL A 125 -19.84 19.10 -19.26
C VAL A 125 -19.00 20.37 -19.35
N THR A 126 -18.64 20.94 -18.22
CA THR A 126 -17.81 22.15 -18.21
C THR A 126 -16.32 21.82 -18.35
N PRO A 127 -15.49 22.68 -18.96
CA PRO A 127 -14.04 22.47 -19.04
C PRO A 127 -13.37 22.32 -17.65
N GLN A 128 -13.92 23.01 -16.63
CA GLN A 128 -13.44 22.90 -15.25
C GLN A 128 -13.67 21.50 -14.67
N GLU A 129 -14.84 20.90 -14.90
CA GLU A 129 -15.14 19.52 -14.47
C GLU A 129 -14.20 18.51 -15.14
N ILE A 130 -13.90 18.67 -16.43
CA ILE A 130 -12.95 17.82 -17.16
C ILE A 130 -11.57 17.89 -16.52
N ASN A 131 -11.05 19.09 -16.26
CA ASN A 131 -9.75 19.28 -15.64
C ASN A 131 -9.68 18.72 -14.22
N ASN A 132 -10.74 18.92 -13.42
CA ASN A 132 -10.85 18.36 -12.08
C ASN A 132 -10.87 16.83 -12.11
N TYR A 133 -11.62 16.24 -13.04
CA TYR A 133 -11.67 14.79 -13.24
C TYR A 133 -10.29 14.24 -13.62
N CYS A 134 -9.64 14.83 -14.62
CA CYS A 134 -8.31 14.42 -15.07
C CYS A 134 -7.27 14.45 -13.95
N THR A 135 -7.25 15.54 -13.17
CA THR A 135 -6.32 15.69 -12.04
C THR A 135 -6.60 14.66 -10.95
N THR A 136 -7.86 14.50 -10.57
CA THR A 136 -8.28 13.52 -9.55
C THR A 136 -7.94 12.09 -9.98
N PHE A 137 -8.20 11.76 -11.25
CA PHE A 137 -7.90 10.46 -11.82
C PHE A 137 -6.39 10.19 -11.81
N GLN A 138 -5.57 11.14 -12.26
CA GLN A 138 -4.11 11.01 -12.24
C GLN A 138 -3.56 10.82 -10.83
N ASN A 139 -4.10 11.56 -9.85
CA ASN A 139 -3.69 11.43 -8.45
C ASN A 139 -3.99 10.04 -7.88
N LYS A 140 -5.19 9.48 -8.16
CA LYS A 140 -5.54 8.12 -7.75
C LYS A 140 -4.65 7.06 -8.40
N MET A 141 -4.25 7.28 -9.65
CA MET A 141 -3.41 6.38 -10.43
C MET A 141 -1.90 6.52 -10.15
N SER A 142 -1.51 7.47 -9.29
CA SER A 142 -0.10 7.83 -9.07
C SER A 142 0.76 6.68 -8.56
N SER A 143 0.19 5.78 -7.75
CA SER A 143 0.88 4.59 -7.23
C SER A 143 1.30 3.60 -8.32
N LEU A 144 0.52 3.52 -9.41
CA LEU A 144 0.81 2.63 -10.55
C LEU A 144 1.81 3.25 -11.54
N VAL A 145 2.07 4.56 -11.41
CA VAL A 145 2.98 5.31 -12.27
C VAL A 145 4.35 5.50 -11.63
N SER A 146 4.44 5.51 -10.29
CA SER A 146 5.69 5.69 -9.57
C SER A 146 6.39 4.37 -9.31
N SER A 147 7.70 4.33 -9.54
CA SER A 147 8.55 3.27 -8.98
C SER A 147 8.68 3.47 -7.46
N PRO A 148 8.79 2.38 -6.66
CA PRO A 148 9.23 2.48 -5.28
C PRO A 148 10.54 3.29 -5.22
N GLN A 149 10.58 4.30 -4.35
CA GLN A 149 11.79 5.07 -4.08
C GLN A 149 12.58 4.32 -3.00
N GLU A 150 13.82 3.97 -3.29
CA GLU A 150 14.72 3.44 -2.26
C GLU A 150 15.16 4.59 -1.33
N PRO A 151 15.19 4.37 -0.01
CA PRO A 151 15.67 5.37 0.93
C PRO A 151 17.15 5.68 0.70
N ASN A 152 17.56 6.89 1.04
CA ASN A 152 18.94 7.32 0.84
C ASN A 152 19.90 6.51 1.74
N VAL A 153 21.16 6.37 1.32
CA VAL A 153 22.19 5.60 2.04
C VAL A 153 22.40 6.15 3.46
N GLU A 154 22.30 7.46 3.63
CA GLU A 154 22.42 8.12 4.94
C GLU A 154 21.25 7.76 5.89
N GLU A 155 20.03 7.67 5.37
CA GLU A 155 18.86 7.27 6.16
C GLU A 155 18.95 5.80 6.56
N LEU A 156 19.39 4.94 5.64
CA LEU A 156 19.65 3.53 5.93
C LEU A 156 20.71 3.35 7.02
N ALA A 157 21.78 4.14 6.98
CA ALA A 157 22.81 4.11 8.02
C ALA A 157 22.25 4.53 9.40
N GLN A 158 21.41 5.57 9.44
CA GLN A 158 20.73 6.00 10.68
C GLN A 158 19.77 4.94 11.24
N LEU A 159 19.10 4.21 10.35
CA LEU A 159 18.23 3.08 10.69
C LEU A 159 18.99 1.83 11.14
N GLY A 160 20.33 1.84 11.08
CA GLY A 160 21.19 0.76 11.54
C GLY A 160 21.49 -0.31 10.49
N ALA A 161 21.50 0.07 9.20
CA ALA A 161 21.91 -0.83 8.12
C ALA A 161 23.28 -1.45 8.41
N LYS A 162 23.36 -2.77 8.24
CA LYS A 162 24.58 -3.54 8.50
C LYS A 162 25.33 -3.78 7.20
N THR A 163 26.66 -3.76 7.24
CA THR A 163 27.47 -4.21 6.11
C THR A 163 27.75 -5.71 6.21
N THR A 164 27.70 -6.40 5.07
CA THR A 164 27.91 -7.85 4.98
C THR A 164 29.27 -8.25 5.54
N ASP A 165 30.32 -7.54 5.17
CA ASP A 165 31.68 -7.82 5.63
C ASP A 165 31.83 -7.66 7.15
N ALA A 166 31.27 -6.59 7.73
CA ALA A 166 31.38 -6.37 9.18
C ALA A 166 30.66 -7.47 9.99
N GLU A 167 29.50 -7.95 9.52
CA GLU A 167 28.78 -9.01 10.21
C GLU A 167 29.44 -10.38 10.04
N VAL A 168 30.02 -10.66 8.86
CA VAL A 168 30.84 -11.87 8.64
C VAL A 168 32.08 -11.86 9.54
N GLU A 169 32.75 -10.72 9.71
CA GLU A 169 33.88 -10.59 10.63
C GLU A 169 33.46 -10.83 12.09
N LYS A 170 32.32 -10.28 12.51
CA LYS A 170 31.77 -10.57 13.86
C LYS A 170 31.44 -12.05 14.02
N PHE A 171 30.90 -12.69 12.99
CA PHE A 171 30.61 -14.12 12.99
C PHE A 171 31.89 -14.96 13.12
N VAL A 172 32.94 -14.63 12.36
CA VAL A 172 34.24 -15.29 12.45
C VAL A 172 34.86 -15.09 13.83
N ALA A 173 34.82 -13.87 14.37
CA ALA A 173 35.33 -13.55 15.70
C ALA A 173 34.58 -14.31 16.81
N ALA A 174 33.24 -14.34 16.77
CA ALA A 174 32.41 -15.08 17.73
C ALA A 174 32.69 -16.60 17.70
N ASN A 175 33.06 -17.12 16.53
CA ASN A 175 33.42 -18.53 16.33
C ASN A 175 34.92 -18.82 16.45
N THR A 176 35.70 -17.88 16.99
CA THR A 176 37.14 -17.99 17.25
C THR A 176 37.39 -17.81 18.73
N GLN A 177 37.36 -18.89 19.51
CA GLN A 177 37.49 -18.85 20.97
C GLN A 177 38.89 -19.25 21.43
N GLU A 178 39.48 -18.46 22.32
CA GLU A 178 40.76 -18.77 22.96
C GLU A 178 40.51 -19.61 24.22
N ILE A 179 41.06 -20.84 24.27
CA ILE A 179 40.98 -21.70 25.46
C ILE A 179 42.18 -21.45 26.37
N SER A 180 43.36 -21.36 25.78
CA SER A 180 44.62 -21.03 26.44
C SER A 180 45.57 -20.42 25.42
N ALA A 181 46.69 -19.84 25.88
CA ALA A 181 47.77 -19.40 24.98
C ALA A 181 48.11 -20.50 23.96
N ASP A 182 48.15 -20.12 22.68
CA ASP A 182 48.38 -20.97 21.50
C ASP A 182 47.38 -22.13 21.29
N LYS A 183 46.23 -22.13 21.97
CA LYS A 183 45.15 -23.11 21.77
C LYS A 183 43.81 -22.41 21.58
N TRP A 184 43.38 -22.42 20.33
CA TRP A 184 42.13 -21.85 19.88
C TRP A 184 41.13 -22.94 19.51
N LEU A 185 39.84 -22.68 19.62
CA LEU A 185 38.76 -23.62 19.30
C LEU A 185 37.71 -22.93 18.42
N CYS A 186 37.24 -23.66 17.41
CA CYS A 186 36.08 -23.27 16.62
C CYS A 186 34.81 -23.98 17.16
N PRO A 187 33.83 -23.26 17.74
CA PRO A 187 32.59 -23.85 18.27
C PRO A 187 31.76 -24.59 17.22
N LEU A 188 31.83 -24.18 15.94
CA LEU A 188 31.08 -24.80 14.84
C LEU A 188 31.52 -26.24 14.53
N SER A 189 32.77 -26.59 14.83
CA SER A 189 33.35 -27.91 14.49
C SER A 189 33.98 -28.64 15.67
N GLY A 190 34.22 -27.97 16.80
CA GLY A 190 34.96 -28.50 17.93
C GLY A 190 36.46 -28.73 17.67
N LYS A 191 37.00 -28.28 16.52
CA LYS A 191 38.42 -28.46 16.18
C LYS A 191 39.30 -27.43 16.87
N LYS A 192 40.44 -27.89 17.39
CA LYS A 192 41.47 -27.06 18.04
C LYS A 192 42.52 -26.61 17.03
N PHE A 193 42.96 -25.36 17.14
CA PHE A 193 43.92 -24.72 16.25
C PHE A 193 45.01 -24.00 17.04
N LYS A 194 46.15 -23.75 16.39
CA LYS A 194 47.30 -23.05 16.98
C LYS A 194 47.23 -21.53 16.87
N GLY A 195 46.22 -20.99 16.18
CA GLY A 195 46.07 -19.55 15.99
C GLY A 195 44.72 -19.19 15.34
N PRO A 196 44.28 -17.92 15.46
CA PRO A 196 43.00 -17.45 14.97
C PRO A 196 42.91 -17.44 13.44
N ASP A 197 44.03 -17.18 12.73
CA ASP A 197 44.07 -17.17 11.26
C ASP A 197 43.73 -18.53 10.64
N PHE A 198 44.09 -19.62 11.33
CA PHE A 198 43.75 -20.97 10.90
C PHE A 198 42.25 -21.26 11.06
N ILE A 199 41.62 -20.69 12.10
CA ILE A 199 40.17 -20.80 12.31
C ILE A 199 39.43 -20.02 11.23
N ARG A 200 39.87 -18.81 10.91
CA ARG A 200 39.28 -18.02 9.82
C ARG A 200 39.28 -18.81 8.51
N LYS A 201 40.43 -19.34 8.09
CA LYS A 201 40.52 -20.20 6.89
C LYS A 201 39.68 -21.47 6.99
N HIS A 202 39.56 -22.06 8.18
CA HIS A 202 38.71 -23.23 8.41
C HIS A 202 37.22 -22.89 8.25
N ILE A 203 36.75 -21.76 8.79
CA ILE A 203 35.36 -21.30 8.67
C ILE A 203 35.01 -21.05 7.20
N PHE A 204 35.83 -20.31 6.45
CA PHE A 204 35.55 -20.03 5.04
C PHE A 204 35.58 -21.29 4.16
N ASN A 205 36.42 -22.29 4.46
CA ASN A 205 36.54 -23.49 3.62
C ASN A 205 35.59 -24.63 4.03
N LYS A 206 35.26 -24.76 5.32
CA LYS A 206 34.47 -25.89 5.86
C LYS A 206 33.08 -25.50 6.30
N HIS A 207 32.83 -24.23 6.58
CA HIS A 207 31.54 -23.69 7.01
C HIS A 207 31.09 -22.54 6.10
N ALA A 208 31.39 -22.63 4.80
CA ALA A 208 30.98 -21.64 3.80
C ALA A 208 29.47 -21.41 3.81
N GLU A 209 28.68 -22.48 3.95
CA GLU A 209 27.21 -22.42 4.03
C GLU A 209 26.74 -21.53 5.19
N LYS A 210 27.42 -21.56 6.34
CA LYS A 210 27.10 -20.72 7.49
C LYS A 210 27.50 -19.26 7.27
N VAL A 211 28.58 -19.01 6.55
CA VAL A 211 28.98 -17.65 6.17
C VAL A 211 27.97 -17.05 5.18
N ASP A 212 27.48 -17.84 4.23
CA ASP A 212 26.47 -17.38 3.27
C ASP A 212 25.09 -17.19 3.91
N GLU A 213 24.75 -17.98 4.93
CA GLU A 213 23.56 -17.76 5.77
C GLU A 213 23.63 -16.38 6.47
N VAL A 214 24.76 -16.02 7.07
CA VAL A 214 24.96 -14.68 7.67
C VAL A 214 24.81 -13.56 6.66
N LYS A 215 25.34 -13.71 5.43
CA LYS A 215 25.16 -12.71 4.38
C LYS A 215 23.68 -12.54 4.00
N LYS A 216 22.96 -13.65 3.84
CA LYS A 216 21.52 -13.64 3.55
C LYS A 216 20.72 -12.98 4.68
N GLU A 217 21.08 -13.20 5.94
CA GLU A 217 20.43 -12.52 7.07
C GLU A 217 20.68 -11.01 7.07
N VAL A 218 21.89 -10.57 6.72
CA VAL A 218 22.20 -9.14 6.55
C VAL A 218 21.39 -8.53 5.42
N ASP A 219 21.33 -9.20 4.27
CA ASP A 219 20.54 -8.74 3.12
C ASP A 219 19.05 -8.71 3.45
N TYR A 220 18.53 -9.73 4.14
CA TYR A 220 17.16 -9.79 4.62
C TYR A 220 16.82 -8.59 5.52
N PHE A 221 17.67 -8.32 6.51
CA PHE A 221 17.49 -7.18 7.42
C PHE A 221 17.57 -5.84 6.69
N ASN A 222 18.54 -5.68 5.80
CA ASN A 222 18.71 -4.45 5.03
C ASN A 222 17.55 -4.23 4.06
N ASN A 223 17.01 -5.27 3.42
CA ASN A 223 15.84 -5.17 2.57
C ASN A 223 14.59 -4.76 3.35
N TYR A 224 14.44 -5.24 4.60
CA TYR A 224 13.39 -4.76 5.50
C TYR A 224 13.56 -3.26 5.85
N LEU A 225 14.79 -2.79 6.05
CA LEU A 225 15.05 -1.36 6.28
C LEU A 225 14.83 -0.49 5.05
N LYS A 226 15.05 -1.05 3.85
CA LYS A 226 14.83 -0.36 2.57
C LYS A 226 13.36 -0.08 2.28
N ASP A 227 12.42 -0.77 2.90
CA ASP A 227 10.99 -0.54 2.68
C ASP A 227 10.47 0.64 3.53
N PRO A 228 10.09 1.79 2.91
CA PRO A 228 9.52 2.91 3.64
C PRO A 228 8.15 2.60 4.26
N LYS A 229 7.44 1.60 3.71
CA LYS A 229 6.14 1.12 4.19
C LYS A 229 6.26 -0.24 4.89
N ARG A 230 7.41 -0.48 5.53
CA ARG A 230 7.65 -1.71 6.30
C ARG A 230 6.51 -2.00 7.28
N PRO A 231 6.06 -3.26 7.42
CA PRO A 231 5.02 -3.64 8.38
C PRO A 231 5.41 -3.24 9.81
N GLN A 232 4.57 -2.42 10.45
CA GLN A 232 4.73 -2.01 11.84
C GLN A 232 3.45 -2.27 12.61
N LEU A 233 3.57 -2.52 13.90
CA LEU A 233 2.40 -2.59 14.77
C LEU A 233 1.66 -1.25 14.72
N PRO A 234 0.31 -1.25 14.68
CA PRO A 234 -0.46 -0.03 14.83
C PRO A 234 0.00 0.69 16.09
N GLU A 235 0.21 2.00 16.00
CA GLU A 235 0.63 2.78 17.17
C GLU A 235 -0.38 2.60 18.31
N HIS A 236 0.05 1.98 19.41
CA HIS A 236 -0.76 1.93 20.62
C HIS A 236 -1.03 3.36 21.09
N PRO A 237 -2.28 3.73 21.45
CA PRO A 237 -2.64 5.09 21.84
C PRO A 237 -1.87 5.63 23.06
N GLY A 238 -1.14 4.76 23.79
CA GLY A 238 -0.27 5.13 24.91
C GLY A 238 1.18 5.50 24.53
N ASN A 239 1.63 5.30 23.28
CA ASN A 239 3.03 5.50 22.91
C ASN A 239 3.32 6.87 22.29
N LYS A 240 2.50 7.89 22.60
CA LYS A 240 2.89 9.28 22.41
C LYS A 240 4.04 9.55 23.37
N VAL A 241 5.26 9.38 22.89
CA VAL A 241 6.44 9.96 23.51
C VAL A 241 6.11 11.43 23.69
N ALA A 242 5.90 11.85 24.94
CA ALA A 242 5.74 13.24 25.28
C ALA A 242 6.92 13.97 24.64
N LYS A 243 6.65 14.81 23.65
CA LYS A 243 7.65 15.75 23.16
C LYS A 243 8.18 16.44 24.41
N LYS A 244 9.44 16.20 24.75
CA LYS A 244 10.14 17.00 25.76
C LYS A 244 10.20 18.41 25.20
N GLU A 245 9.19 19.21 25.51
CA GLU A 245 9.28 20.65 25.36
C GLU A 245 10.44 21.13 26.26
N PRO A 246 11.27 22.06 25.77
CA PRO A 246 12.37 22.59 26.55
C PRO A 246 11.81 23.34 27.76
N VAL A 247 12.25 22.94 28.95
CA VAL A 247 11.97 23.60 30.22
C VAL A 247 12.57 25.00 30.18
N VAL A 248 11.74 26.03 30.00
CA VAL A 248 12.09 27.42 30.31
C VAL A 248 11.67 27.68 31.75
N ALA A 249 12.66 28.05 32.56
CA ALA A 249 12.53 28.28 33.98
C ALA A 249 11.80 29.60 34.32
N GLU A 250 11.12 29.53 35.47
CA GLU A 250 10.75 30.60 36.41
C GLU A 250 9.67 31.64 36.03
N GLY A 251 8.49 31.45 36.66
CA GLY A 251 8.04 32.44 37.65
C GLY A 251 6.80 33.27 37.29
N LEU A 252 5.60 32.69 37.31
CA LEU A 252 4.32 33.38 37.60
C LEU A 252 3.25 32.36 38.03
N PRO A 253 2.34 32.68 38.98
CA PRO A 253 1.30 31.76 39.42
C PRO A 253 0.19 31.60 38.36
N PRO A 254 -0.44 30.42 38.23
CA PRO A 254 -1.43 30.16 37.18
C PRO A 254 -2.78 30.83 37.48
N PRO A 255 -3.44 31.46 36.49
CA PRO A 255 -4.81 31.95 36.66
C PRO A 255 -5.83 30.79 36.64
N ALA A 256 -6.88 30.93 37.46
CA ALA A 256 -7.94 29.95 37.65
C ALA A 256 -8.68 29.62 36.34
N PHE A 257 -8.83 28.32 36.08
CA PHE A 257 -9.54 27.76 34.94
C PHE A 257 -11.06 27.83 35.14
N VAL A 258 -11.74 28.65 34.32
CA VAL A 258 -13.19 28.65 34.15
C VAL A 258 -13.51 27.83 32.90
N PRO A 259 -14.31 26.74 32.99
CA PRO A 259 -14.58 25.89 31.84
C PRO A 259 -15.53 26.57 30.83
N PRO A 260 -15.18 26.66 29.53
CA PRO A 260 -16.05 27.24 28.53
C PRO A 260 -17.13 26.24 28.09
N HIS A 261 -18.38 26.61 28.36
CA HIS A 261 -19.58 25.98 27.81
C HIS A 261 -19.62 26.12 26.28
N PHE A 262 -19.80 24.98 25.60
CA PHE A 262 -20.12 24.89 24.19
C PHE A 262 -21.53 25.44 23.94
N GLN A 263 -21.60 26.55 23.21
CA GLN A 263 -22.81 27.19 22.69
C GLN A 263 -23.17 26.53 21.36
N TYR A 264 -24.20 25.68 21.34
CA TYR A 264 -24.88 25.26 20.11
C TYR A 264 -26.40 25.32 20.33
N GLY A 265 -27.11 25.99 19.44
CA GLY A 265 -28.56 25.87 19.29
C GLY A 265 -29.36 27.11 19.67
N ALA A 266 -29.65 27.96 18.67
CA ALA A 266 -30.71 28.95 18.73
C ALA A 266 -31.86 28.47 17.84
N TYR A 267 -33.03 28.17 18.41
CA TYR A 267 -34.40 28.43 17.90
C TYR A 267 -35.41 28.10 19.04
N PRO A 268 -36.56 28.81 19.13
CA PRO A 268 -37.13 29.21 20.43
C PRO A 268 -38.30 28.35 20.94
N ALA A 269 -38.35 28.28 22.28
CA ALA A 269 -39.48 28.36 23.20
C ALA A 269 -40.88 27.88 22.75
N TYR A 270 -41.38 26.84 23.41
CA TYR A 270 -42.72 26.81 24.01
C TYR A 270 -42.75 25.79 25.17
N GLN A 271 -43.15 26.24 26.37
CA GLN A 271 -43.60 25.43 27.54
C GLN A 271 -45.14 25.52 27.59
N PRO A 272 -45.92 24.77 28.41
CA PRO A 272 -45.54 23.89 29.54
C PRO A 272 -46.31 22.53 29.67
N TYR A 273 -45.74 21.62 30.48
CA TYR A 273 -46.26 20.59 31.42
C TYR A 273 -47.80 20.33 31.60
N PRO A 274 -48.30 19.19 32.20
CA PRO A 274 -47.63 18.33 33.19
C PRO A 274 -47.96 16.81 33.25
N ARG A 275 -47.25 16.12 34.17
CA ARG A 275 -47.70 15.07 35.13
C ARG A 275 -47.49 13.56 34.84
N GLY A 276 -46.63 12.98 35.69
CA GLY A 276 -46.85 11.73 36.45
C GLY A 276 -46.46 10.43 35.73
N ALA A 277 -46.06 9.33 36.37
CA ALA A 277 -45.66 9.02 37.73
C ALA A 277 -44.97 7.64 37.68
N PHE A 278 -43.90 7.48 38.45
CA PHE A 278 -43.42 6.29 39.16
C PHE A 278 -43.90 4.86 38.78
N GLY A 279 -42.95 3.99 38.44
CA GLY A 279 -42.78 2.68 39.10
C GLY A 279 -43.35 1.40 38.47
N GLY A 280 -42.57 0.31 38.57
CA GLY A 280 -43.11 -0.99 38.99
C GLY A 280 -43.12 -2.14 38.00
N PHE A 281 -42.44 -3.23 38.38
CA PHE A 281 -42.39 -4.54 37.72
C PHE A 281 -43.70 -5.37 37.80
N THR A 282 -43.84 -6.29 36.85
CA THR A 282 -44.43 -7.67 36.89
C THR A 282 -45.93 -7.97 36.67
N ARG A 283 -46.10 -9.00 35.80
CA ARG A 283 -47.12 -10.08 35.70
C ARG A 283 -48.40 -9.88 34.86
N GLY A 284 -48.63 -10.86 33.98
CA GLY A 284 -49.96 -11.40 33.71
C GLY A 284 -50.33 -11.53 32.23
N GLY A 285 -50.19 -12.72 31.66
CA GLY A 285 -50.45 -13.00 30.25
C GLY A 285 -51.92 -13.25 29.87
N ARG A 286 -52.16 -13.18 28.55
CA ARG A 286 -53.10 -13.96 27.72
C ARG A 286 -52.50 -13.87 26.29
N GLY A 287 -52.24 -14.92 25.51
CA GLY A 287 -52.87 -16.23 25.45
C GLY A 287 -53.91 -16.29 24.32
N TYR A 288 -53.49 -16.14 23.06
CA TYR A 288 -54.22 -16.65 21.88
C TYR A 288 -53.22 -17.11 20.82
N GLY A 289 -53.08 -18.42 20.67
CA GLY A 289 -52.40 -19.05 19.56
C GLY A 289 -53.35 -19.36 18.42
N ARG A 290 -52.91 -19.11 17.18
CA ARG A 290 -53.24 -19.94 16.01
C ARG A 290 -52.08 -19.88 14.99
N GLY A 291 -51.54 -21.06 14.72
CA GLY A 291 -51.08 -21.47 13.39
C GLY A 291 -49.71 -20.96 12.93
N GLY A 292 -48.67 -21.75 13.19
CA GLY A 292 -47.32 -21.51 12.70
C GLY A 292 -47.04 -21.98 11.27
N ARG A 293 -45.99 -21.39 10.70
CA ARG A 293 -44.99 -21.87 9.70
C ARG A 293 -44.16 -20.62 9.34
N GLY A 294 -42.87 -20.48 9.59
CA GLY A 294 -41.81 -21.27 10.20
C GLY A 294 -40.51 -20.44 10.12
N GLY A 295 -39.57 -20.68 11.03
CA GLY A 295 -38.16 -20.28 10.90
C GLY A 295 -37.76 -18.93 11.53
N ALA A 296 -37.85 -18.83 12.86
CA ALA A 296 -37.17 -17.76 13.60
C ALA A 296 -35.64 -17.97 13.52
N ALA A 297 -34.91 -16.91 13.23
CA ALA A 297 -33.45 -16.88 13.21
C ALA A 297 -32.88 -17.44 14.51
N GLU A 298 -32.17 -18.55 14.42
CA GLU A 298 -31.34 -19.06 15.52
C GLU A 298 -30.22 -18.05 15.77
N TYR A 299 -30.33 -17.29 16.86
CA TYR A 299 -29.20 -16.55 17.41
C TYR A 299 -28.09 -17.56 17.71
N ARG A 300 -26.93 -17.40 17.06
CA ARG A 300 -25.74 -18.19 17.42
C ARG A 300 -25.42 -17.94 18.90
N PRO A 301 -25.17 -18.98 19.71
CA PRO A 301 -24.79 -18.79 21.10
C PRO A 301 -23.47 -18.03 21.17
N VAL A 302 -23.39 -17.07 22.11
CA VAL A 302 -22.16 -16.31 22.38
C VAL A 302 -21.11 -17.29 22.92
N ILE A 303 -20.04 -17.49 22.17
CA ILE A 303 -18.90 -18.32 22.58
C ILE A 303 -18.07 -17.48 23.54
N HIS A 304 -18.15 -17.78 24.84
CA HIS A 304 -17.20 -17.25 25.81
C HIS A 304 -15.85 -17.93 25.61
N TYR A 305 -14.81 -17.13 25.39
CA TYR A 305 -13.44 -17.61 25.28
C TYR A 305 -12.92 -18.02 26.66
N ARG A 306 -12.42 -19.26 26.77
CA ARG A 306 -11.75 -19.79 27.96
C ARG A 306 -10.30 -20.08 27.59
N ASP A 307 -9.37 -19.43 28.27
CA ASP A 307 -7.94 -19.67 28.05
C ASP A 307 -7.59 -21.12 28.35
N LEU A 308 -6.88 -21.76 27.41
CA LEU A 308 -6.46 -23.16 27.50
C LEU A 308 -5.48 -23.43 28.66
N ASP A 309 -4.83 -22.36 29.15
CA ASP A 309 -3.89 -22.41 30.27
C ASP A 309 -4.54 -22.02 31.61
N ALA A 310 -5.86 -21.74 31.63
CA ALA A 310 -6.55 -21.40 32.86
C ALA A 310 -6.69 -22.64 33.78
N PRO A 311 -6.38 -22.52 35.09
CA PRO A 311 -6.57 -23.60 36.04
C PRO A 311 -8.01 -24.13 36.00
N ARG A 312 -8.16 -25.45 35.97
CA ARG A 312 -9.47 -26.10 35.88
C ARG A 312 -10.25 -25.90 37.18
N GLU A 313 -11.47 -25.39 37.09
CA GLU A 313 -12.33 -25.19 38.27
C GLU A 313 -12.74 -26.56 38.87
N PRO A 314 -12.85 -26.66 40.21
CA PRO A 314 -13.01 -27.93 40.92
C PRO A 314 -14.36 -28.65 40.70
N GLU A 315 -15.34 -28.03 40.02
CA GLU A 315 -16.67 -28.61 39.78
C GLU A 315 -16.78 -29.44 38.47
N GLU A 316 -15.71 -29.58 37.68
CA GLU A 316 -15.71 -30.39 36.45
C GLU A 316 -15.42 -31.89 36.64
N PHE A 317 -15.46 -32.40 37.87
CA PHE A 317 -15.31 -33.84 38.15
C PHE A 317 -16.66 -34.55 38.34
N ILE A 318 -17.50 -34.57 37.30
CA ILE A 318 -18.52 -35.62 37.07
C ILE A 318 -18.65 -35.87 35.58
#